data_AF-A0A6V7KMF8-F1
#
_entry.id   AF-A0A6V7KMF8-F1
#
_cell.length_a   1.000
_cell.length_b   1.000
_cell.length_c   1.000
_cell.angle_alpha   90.00
_cell.angle_beta   90.00
_cell.angle_gamma   90.00
#
_symmetry.space_group_name_H-M   'P 1'
#
loop_
_entity.id
_entity.type
_entity.pdbx_description
1 polymer ?
#
loop_
_entity_poly.entity_id
_entity_poly.type
_entity_poly.pdbx_seq_one_letter_code
_entity_poly.pdbx_strand_id
1 'polypeptide(L)'
;YYSGEKTAPVLTIFIGGNHEASNYLQELAYGGWVAPKIYYLGYAGVVTIGGLRIAGISGIYKSHDLHKGHFELPPYDNTTIRSVYHTRNLEIFRLKQLSSNIDIFLSHDWPNGITKYGNEADLLRRKGFFVEDIKRNAL
;
A
#
# COMPACT_ATOMS: atom_id res chain seq x y z
N TYR A 1 -11.56 -14.18 10.59
CA TYR A 1 -10.56 -14.80 9.68
C TYR A 1 -9.31 -15.18 10.45
N TYR A 2 -8.63 -14.22 11.09
CA TYR A 2 -7.47 -14.50 11.94
C TYR A 2 -7.73 -15.55 13.03
N SER A 3 -8.88 -15.46 13.72
CA SER A 3 -9.33 -16.46 14.72
C SER A 3 -9.65 -17.85 14.16
N GLY A 4 -9.71 -18.02 12.83
CA GLY A 4 -10.13 -19.29 12.19
C GLY A 4 -11.64 -19.52 12.11
N GLU A 5 -12.47 -18.72 12.79
CA GLU A 5 -13.95 -18.87 12.81
C GLU A 5 -14.61 -18.69 11.43
N LYS A 6 -13.93 -18.02 10.50
CA LYS A 6 -14.36 -17.83 9.12
C LYS A 6 -13.18 -18.01 8.18
N THR A 7 -13.44 -18.55 7.00
CA THR A 7 -12.48 -18.69 5.91
C THR A 7 -12.91 -17.82 4.73
N ALA A 8 -11.96 -17.14 4.08
CA ALA A 8 -12.28 -16.35 2.91
C ALA A 8 -12.80 -17.26 1.78
N PRO A 9 -13.85 -16.89 1.04
CA PRO A 9 -14.39 -17.73 -0.01
C PRO A 9 -13.39 -17.89 -1.17
N VAL A 10 -12.63 -16.84 -1.45
CA VAL A 10 -11.65 -16.75 -2.55
C VAL A 10 -10.28 -16.31 -2.03
N LEU A 11 -9.23 -16.60 -2.80
CA LEU A 11 -7.90 -16.05 -2.54
C LEU A 11 -7.98 -14.52 -2.60
N THR A 12 -7.62 -13.88 -1.50
CA THR A 12 -7.64 -12.43 -1.34
C THR A 12 -6.21 -11.96 -1.11
N ILE A 13 -5.69 -11.17 -2.04
CA ILE A 13 -4.37 -10.56 -1.93
C ILE A 13 -4.57 -9.08 -1.64
N PHE A 14 -3.82 -8.55 -0.69
CA PHE A 14 -3.95 -7.15 -0.30
C PHE A 14 -2.60 -6.50 0.02
N ILE A 15 -2.63 -5.17 0.02
CA ILE A 15 -1.60 -4.27 0.53
C ILE A 15 -2.15 -3.54 1.75
N GLY A 16 -1.27 -3.03 2.61
CA GLY A 16 -1.67 -2.27 3.79
C GLY A 16 -1.97 -0.82 3.44
N GLY A 17 -2.97 -0.25 4.11
CA GLY A 17 -3.29 1.17 4.04
C GLY A 17 -2.79 1.99 5.25
N ASN A 18 -3.48 3.08 5.57
CA ASN A 18 -3.22 3.90 6.76
C ASN A 18 -4.10 3.53 7.98
N HIS A 19 -5.09 2.64 7.80
CA HIS A 19 -6.01 2.19 8.85
C HIS A 19 -5.87 0.67 9.04
N GLU A 20 -4.77 0.24 9.65
CA GLU A 20 -4.38 -1.17 9.72
C GLU A 20 -4.01 -1.61 11.14
N ALA A 21 -3.97 -2.92 11.35
CA ALA A 21 -3.27 -3.52 12.49
C ALA A 21 -1.75 -3.50 12.22
N SER A 22 -1.14 -2.32 12.33
CA SER A 22 0.25 -2.07 11.90
C SER A 22 1.28 -2.98 12.56
N ASN A 23 1.10 -3.32 13.83
CA ASN A 23 1.97 -4.28 14.53
C ASN A 23 1.99 -5.64 13.83
N TYR A 24 0.82 -6.13 13.44
CA TYR A 24 0.70 -7.43 12.82
C TYR A 24 1.22 -7.43 11.37
N LEU A 25 0.95 -6.36 10.61
CA LEU A 25 1.49 -6.24 9.26
C LEU A 25 3.01 -6.05 9.25
N GLN A 26 3.59 -5.43 10.28
CA GLN A 26 5.04 -5.26 10.42
C GLN A 26 5.77 -6.59 10.60
N GLU A 27 5.18 -7.58 11.28
CA GLU A 27 5.73 -8.94 11.37
C GLU A 27 5.83 -9.63 9.99
N LEU A 28 5.01 -9.18 9.04
CA LEU A 28 4.91 -9.69 7.67
C LEU A 28 5.44 -8.68 6.64
N ALA A 29 6.48 -7.92 6.99
CA ALA A 29 7.06 -6.89 6.12
C ALA A 29 7.46 -7.40 4.70
N TYR A 30 7.81 -8.68 4.57
CA TYR A 30 8.14 -9.34 3.30
C TYR A 30 6.99 -10.12 2.68
N GLY A 31 5.77 -9.95 3.19
CA GLY A 31 4.57 -10.64 2.76
C GLY A 31 4.35 -11.97 3.48
N GLY A 32 3.10 -12.42 3.50
CA GLY A 32 2.74 -13.66 4.17
C GLY A 32 1.23 -13.87 4.31
N TRP A 33 0.87 -15.08 4.72
CA TRP A 33 -0.51 -15.45 4.99
C TRP A 33 -0.95 -14.86 6.33
N VAL A 34 -1.93 -13.96 6.31
CA VAL A 34 -2.55 -13.42 7.54
C VAL A 34 -3.69 -14.31 8.05
N ALA A 35 -4.26 -15.12 7.16
CA ALA A 35 -5.26 -16.13 7.42
C ALA A 35 -5.36 -17.07 6.20
N PRO A 36 -6.03 -18.24 6.31
CA PRO A 36 -6.29 -19.09 5.15
C PRO A 36 -6.95 -18.31 4.01
N LYS A 37 -6.35 -18.39 2.81
CA LYS A 37 -6.75 -17.68 1.58
C LYS A 37 -6.64 -16.15 1.63
N ILE A 38 -5.97 -15.57 2.63
CA ILE A 38 -5.72 -14.12 2.69
C ILE A 38 -4.21 -13.89 2.77
N TYR A 39 -3.65 -13.29 1.72
CA TYR A 39 -2.21 -13.06 1.59
C TYR A 39 -1.90 -11.56 1.54
N TYR A 40 -1.04 -11.12 2.45
CA TYR A 40 -0.50 -9.77 2.46
C TYR A 40 0.76 -9.71 1.59
N LEU A 41 0.88 -8.73 0.71
CA LEU A 41 2.07 -8.56 -0.14
C LEU A 41 3.32 -8.04 0.60
N GLY A 42 3.18 -7.62 1.84
CA GLY A 42 4.27 -6.95 2.57
C GLY A 42 4.32 -5.45 2.26
N TYR A 43 5.39 -4.80 2.70
CA TYR A 43 5.60 -3.37 2.43
C TYR A 43 5.73 -3.08 0.94
N ALA A 44 6.41 -3.99 0.22
CA ALA A 44 6.35 -4.09 -1.23
C ALA A 44 6.67 -5.52 -1.66
N GLY A 45 5.96 -6.02 -2.66
CA GLY A 45 6.11 -7.40 -3.11
C GLY A 45 5.52 -7.64 -4.49
N VAL A 46 5.91 -8.77 -5.08
CA VAL A 46 5.38 -9.26 -6.35
C VAL A 46 5.06 -10.74 -6.22
N VAL A 47 3.87 -11.15 -6.64
CA VAL A 47 3.44 -12.54 -6.70
C VAL A 47 2.98 -12.89 -8.11
N THR A 48 3.06 -14.16 -8.48
CA THR A 48 2.56 -14.66 -9.78
C THR A 48 1.46 -15.67 -9.53
N ILE A 49 0.25 -15.39 -10.02
CA ILE A 49 -0.93 -16.24 -9.82
C ILE A 49 -1.68 -16.36 -11.14
N GLY A 50 -1.94 -17.61 -11.57
CA GLY A 50 -2.65 -17.86 -12.82
C GLY A 50 -1.94 -17.26 -14.05
N GLY A 51 -0.62 -17.10 -13.99
CA GLY A 51 0.17 -16.45 -15.05
C GLY A 51 0.25 -14.92 -14.97
N LEU A 52 -0.52 -14.27 -14.09
CA LEU A 52 -0.49 -12.82 -13.90
C LEU A 52 0.51 -12.44 -12.81
N ARG A 53 1.35 -11.43 -13.08
CA ARG A 53 2.29 -10.83 -12.14
C ARG A 53 1.65 -9.61 -11.50
N ILE A 54 1.38 -9.73 -10.21
CA ILE A 54 0.75 -8.70 -9.39
C ILE A 54 1.81 -8.12 -8.47
N ALA A 55 2.12 -6.84 -8.64
CA ALA A 55 2.98 -6.09 -7.74
C ALA A 55 2.14 -5.17 -6.83
N GLY A 56 2.68 -4.83 -5.67
CA GLY A 56 2.05 -3.87 -4.79
C GLY A 56 3.05 -3.15 -3.89
N ILE A 57 2.64 -1.95 -3.48
CA ILE A 57 3.33 -1.15 -2.46
C ILE A 57 2.31 -0.72 -1.41
N SER A 58 2.62 -1.01 -0.15
CA SER A 58 1.77 -0.68 0.98
C SER A 58 2.05 0.73 1.51
N GLY A 59 1.06 1.26 2.22
CA GLY A 59 1.19 2.51 2.94
C GLY A 59 0.86 3.76 2.13
N ILE A 60 1.05 4.90 2.78
CA ILE A 60 0.81 6.23 2.20
C ILE A 60 2.10 7.04 2.15
N TYR A 61 2.16 8.01 1.25
CA TYR A 61 3.34 8.85 1.10
C TYR A 61 3.39 9.96 2.16
N LYS A 62 4.53 10.08 2.86
CA LYS A 62 4.92 11.30 3.60
C LYS A 62 6.39 11.61 3.38
N SER A 63 6.64 12.80 2.86
CA SER A 63 7.99 13.25 2.45
C SER A 63 9.03 13.19 3.57
N HIS A 64 8.65 13.50 4.81
CA HIS A 64 9.56 13.53 5.95
C HIS A 64 9.99 12.14 6.45
N ASP A 65 9.30 11.06 6.05
CA ASP A 65 9.66 9.68 6.42
C ASP A 65 10.26 8.89 5.27
N LEU A 66 10.12 9.35 4.02
CA LEU A 66 10.54 8.64 2.82
C LEU A 66 11.99 8.10 2.88
N HIS A 67 12.92 8.89 3.41
CA HIS A 67 14.35 8.55 3.46
C HIS A 67 14.78 7.85 4.76
N LYS A 68 13.85 7.59 5.68
CA LYS A 68 14.12 6.87 6.92
C LYS A 68 14.10 5.35 6.69
N GLY A 69 14.66 4.61 7.63
CA GLY A 69 14.34 3.19 7.77
C GLY A 69 12.96 2.98 8.40
N HIS A 70 12.55 1.72 8.52
CA HIS A 70 11.52 1.33 9.48
C HIS A 70 12.19 1.14 10.84
N PHE A 71 11.85 1.98 11.80
CA PHE A 71 12.42 2.00 13.16
C PHE A 71 11.34 1.85 14.23
N GLU A 72 10.08 1.91 13.82
CA GLU A 72 8.90 1.84 14.67
C GLU A 72 8.81 0.47 15.34
N LEU A 73 8.53 0.47 16.63
CA LEU A 73 8.39 -0.74 17.44
C LEU A 73 7.20 -0.58 18.38
N PRO A 74 6.39 -1.61 18.61
CA PRO A 74 5.39 -1.61 19.67
C PRO A 74 6.03 -1.50 21.07
N PRO A 75 5.38 -0.83 22.06
CA PRO A 75 4.15 -0.06 21.91
C PRO A 75 4.41 1.25 21.15
N TYR A 76 3.56 1.54 20.17
CA TYR A 76 3.65 2.77 19.39
C TYR A 76 3.18 3.97 20.21
N ASP A 77 3.85 5.10 20.00
CA ASP A 77 3.34 6.42 20.37
C ASP A 77 2.49 7.01 19.22
N ASN A 78 1.97 8.22 19.44
CA ASN A 78 1.14 8.93 18.45
C ASN A 78 1.86 9.25 17.13
N THR A 79 3.19 9.20 17.10
CA THR A 79 4.00 9.51 15.91
C THR A 79 4.35 8.24 15.15
N THR A 80 4.85 7.24 15.85
CA THR A 80 5.28 5.94 15.32
C THR A 80 4.11 5.10 14.83
N ILE A 81 2.92 5.22 15.44
CA ILE A 81 1.71 4.57 14.92
C ILE A 81 1.32 5.09 13.54
N ARG A 82 1.72 6.33 13.21
CA ARG A 82 1.48 6.93 11.89
C ARG A 82 2.61 6.60 10.93
N SER A 83 3.85 6.74 11.38
CA SER A 83 5.01 6.55 10.51
C SER A 83 5.20 5.10 10.06
N VAL A 84 4.75 4.12 10.84
CA VAL A 84 4.85 2.67 10.53
C VAL A 84 4.22 2.29 9.18
N TYR A 85 3.15 2.97 8.77
CA TYR A 85 2.50 2.72 7.48
C TYR A 85 2.89 3.73 6.39
N HIS A 86 3.84 4.64 6.65
CA HIS A 86 4.33 5.50 5.58
C HIS A 86 5.27 4.71 4.65
N THR A 87 5.16 4.90 3.34
CA THR A 87 6.04 4.26 2.36
C THR A 87 7.48 4.77 2.51
N ARG A 88 8.50 3.90 2.43
CA ARG A 88 9.92 4.31 2.40
C ARG A 88 10.51 4.18 1.00
N ASN A 89 11.64 4.86 0.80
CA ASN A 89 12.41 4.81 -0.45
C ASN A 89 12.99 3.41 -0.71
N LEU A 90 13.18 2.60 0.35
CA LEU A 90 13.67 1.23 0.22
C LEU A 90 12.71 0.37 -0.61
N GLU A 91 11.41 0.39 -0.32
CA GLU A 91 10.39 -0.35 -1.07
C GLU A 91 10.33 0.11 -2.53
N ILE A 92 10.34 1.42 -2.76
CA ILE A 92 10.36 2.02 -4.10
C ILE A 92 11.60 1.56 -4.88
N PHE A 93 12.77 1.60 -4.25
CA PHE A 93 14.02 1.16 -4.86
C PHE A 93 13.95 -0.31 -5.27
N ARG A 94 13.46 -1.19 -4.40
CA ARG A 94 13.30 -2.63 -4.69
C ARG A 94 12.37 -2.88 -5.86
N LEU A 95 11.21 -2.21 -5.91
CA LEU A 95 10.27 -2.33 -7.03
C LEU A 95 10.85 -1.79 -8.34
N LYS A 96 11.67 -0.74 -8.30
CA LYS A 96 12.37 -0.22 -9.48
C LYS A 96 13.42 -1.19 -10.06
N GLN A 97 13.87 -2.19 -9.29
CA GLN A 97 14.81 -3.21 -9.78
C GLN A 97 14.12 -4.34 -10.57
N LEU A 98 12.79 -4.34 -10.68
CA LEU A 98 12.07 -5.35 -11.42
C LEU A 98 12.35 -5.19 -12.93
N SER A 99 12.90 -6.24 -13.55
CA SER A 99 13.28 -6.23 -14.98
C SER A 99 12.19 -6.73 -15.92
N SER A 100 11.19 -7.44 -15.39
CA SER A 100 10.13 -8.09 -16.15
C SER A 100 8.80 -7.36 -15.97
N ASN A 101 7.94 -7.39 -16.98
CA ASN A 101 6.66 -6.68 -17.00
C ASN A 101 5.74 -7.08 -15.84
N ILE A 102 5.08 -6.07 -15.26
CA ILE A 102 4.04 -6.24 -14.24
C ILE A 102 2.69 -6.04 -14.92
N ASP A 103 1.76 -6.98 -14.69
CA ASP A 103 0.43 -6.94 -15.30
C ASP A 103 -0.53 -6.07 -14.46
N ILE A 104 -0.42 -6.16 -13.14
CA ILE A 104 -1.27 -5.41 -12.19
C ILE A 104 -0.39 -4.81 -11.11
N PHE A 105 -0.59 -3.53 -10.81
CA PHE A 105 0.07 -2.83 -9.72
C PHE A 105 -0.94 -2.27 -8.72
N LEU A 106 -0.70 -2.49 -7.43
CA LEU A 106 -1.55 -2.02 -6.33
C LEU A 106 -0.83 -0.94 -5.51
N SER A 107 -1.50 0.17 -5.23
CA SER A 107 -1.08 1.18 -4.26
C SER A 107 -2.28 1.63 -3.44
N HIS A 108 -2.05 2.09 -2.21
CA HIS A 108 -3.12 2.69 -1.41
C HIS A 108 -3.40 4.12 -1.85
N ASP A 109 -2.39 4.99 -1.82
CA ASP A 109 -2.49 6.33 -2.37
C ASP A 109 -2.59 6.27 -3.90
N TRP A 110 -3.24 7.28 -4.47
CA TRP A 110 -3.37 7.38 -5.91
C TRP A 110 -2.05 7.82 -6.53
N PRO A 111 -1.66 7.26 -7.69
CA PRO A 111 -0.52 7.79 -8.42
C PRO A 111 -0.77 9.26 -8.77
N ASN A 112 0.20 10.12 -8.43
CA ASN A 112 0.10 11.54 -8.70
C ASN A 112 -0.18 11.82 -10.19
N GLY A 113 -1.19 12.67 -10.43
CA GLY A 113 -1.65 13.05 -11.77
C GLY A 113 -2.54 12.02 -12.48
N ILE A 114 -2.87 10.89 -11.86
CA ILE A 114 -3.73 9.86 -12.47
C ILE A 114 -5.13 10.38 -12.87
N THR A 115 -5.62 11.40 -12.16
CA THR A 115 -6.92 12.04 -12.42
C THR A 115 -7.04 12.61 -13.82
N LYS A 116 -5.92 13.04 -14.43
CA LYS A 116 -5.85 13.57 -15.79
C LYS A 116 -6.18 12.54 -16.87
N TYR A 117 -6.15 11.25 -16.50
CA TYR A 117 -6.47 10.13 -17.40
C TYR A 117 -7.92 9.63 -17.21
N GLY A 118 -8.74 10.34 -16.42
CA GLY A 118 -10.16 10.06 -16.22
C GLY A 118 -11.03 11.31 -16.41
N ASN A 119 -12.26 11.26 -15.90
CA ASN A 119 -13.16 12.43 -15.89
C ASN A 119 -12.90 13.31 -14.66
N GLU A 120 -11.80 14.06 -14.70
CA GLU A 120 -11.37 14.94 -13.61
C GLU A 120 -12.45 16.00 -13.26
N ALA A 121 -13.16 16.52 -14.26
CA ALA A 121 -14.24 17.49 -14.03
C ALA A 121 -15.39 16.91 -13.20
N ASP A 122 -15.79 15.65 -13.45
CA ASP A 122 -16.81 14.97 -12.64
C ASP A 122 -16.32 14.68 -11.23
N LEU A 123 -15.07 14.22 -11.09
CA LEU A 123 -14.42 13.98 -9.80
C LEU A 123 -14.42 15.25 -8.95
N LEU A 124 -13.94 16.37 -9.50
CA LEU A 124 -13.85 17.65 -8.79
C LEU A 124 -15.23 18.23 -8.46
N ARG A 125 -16.24 17.99 -9.30
CA ARG A 125 -17.63 18.38 -8.99
C ARG A 125 -18.17 17.64 -7.77
N ARG A 126 -17.85 16.34 -7.63
CA ARG A 126 -18.30 15.51 -6.49
C ARG A 126 -17.44 15.69 -5.24
N LYS A 127 -16.14 15.94 -5.41
CA LYS A 127 -15.11 15.95 -4.38
C LYS A 127 -14.21 17.17 -4.54
N GLY A 128 -14.78 18.35 -4.29
CA GLY A 128 -14.09 19.64 -4.48
C GLY A 128 -12.83 19.84 -3.64
N PHE A 129 -12.64 19.09 -2.55
CA PHE A 129 -11.41 19.18 -1.75
C PHE A 129 -10.16 18.70 -2.50
N PHE A 130 -10.30 17.82 -3.51
CA PHE A 130 -9.18 17.37 -4.33
C PHE A 130 -8.62 18.46 -5.26
N VAL A 131 -9.31 19.59 -5.43
CA VAL A 131 -8.83 20.68 -6.31
C VAL A 131 -7.42 21.12 -5.91
N GLU A 132 -7.18 21.29 -4.61
CA GLU A 132 -5.88 21.75 -4.12
C GLU A 132 -4.82 20.64 -4.15
N ASP A 133 -5.22 19.39 -3.87
CA ASP A 133 -4.32 18.24 -3.92
C ASP A 133 -3.85 17.94 -5.35
N ILE A 134 -4.75 18.02 -6.34
CA ILE A 134 -4.41 17.88 -7.77
C ILE A 134 -3.48 19.00 -8.21
N LYS A 135 -3.76 20.26 -7.84
CA LYS A 135 -2.90 21.41 -8.18
C LYS A 135 -1.49 21.26 -7.60
N ARG A 136 -1.37 20.72 -6.39
CA ARG A 136 -0.09 20.48 -5.70
C ARG A 136 0.57 19.17 -6.09
N ASN A 137 -0.09 18.34 -6.89
CA ASN A 137 0.36 17.00 -7.26
C ASN A 137 0.65 16.14 -6.02
N ALA A 138 -0.32 16.10 -5.09
CA ALA A 138 -0.23 15.47 -3.77
C ALA A 138 -1.49 14.67 -3.41
N LEU A 139 -1.98 13.87 -4.37
CA LEU A 139 -3.12 12.97 -4.18
C LEU A 139 -2.75 11.71 -3.39
#